data_AF-A0A8P4G7G1-F1
#
_entry.id   AF-A0A8P4G7G1-F1
#
_cell.length_a   1.000
_cell.length_b   1.000
_cell.length_c   1.000
_cell.angle_alpha   90.00
_cell.angle_beta   90.00
_cell.angle_gamma   90.00
#
_symmetry.space_group_name_H-M   'P 1'
#
loop_
_entity.id
_entity.type
_entity.pdbx_description
1 polymer ?
#
loop_
_entity_poly.entity_id
_entity_poly.type
_entity_poly.pdbx_seq_one_letter_code
_entity_poly.pdbx_strand_id
1 'polypeptide(L)'
;MSILEPLQITNTHVVVKVPHLSAFGTVWDLVRRFMEILVPITGQIQLYLRPPDIGYPILDVLLLPGNIPLDEVSIQQKDAQNIRISSDCHLSVGKRYRVHCEPEGFTIQPEQTDFRLNYGPNFYPTFEVFLTTNPKRVTLMVQDQESREVWKRIVPLPGPQRNVPTVDRIPTEDRVPTEDRVPTEDRVPAEDGVPAHERLLSVRIKFKSGASDAVLNQLLDKLLERRIINDEEMQSAKTKDKIQKAEYLIDTVRFKGPEASSALIAALCEVDPCLSRELNFN
;
A
#
# COMPACT_ATOMS: atom_id res chain seq x y z
N MET A 1 -26.48 23.58 -24.55
CA MET A 1 -25.62 22.67 -25.33
C MET A 1 -25.02 23.50 -26.45
N SER A 2 -23.70 23.69 -26.45
CA SER A 2 -23.01 24.50 -27.45
C SER A 2 -22.52 23.55 -28.54
N ILE A 3 -23.25 23.49 -29.65
CA ILE A 3 -22.89 22.67 -30.81
C ILE A 3 -21.75 23.40 -31.54
N LEU A 4 -20.60 22.75 -31.69
CA LEU A 4 -19.45 23.31 -32.40
C LEU A 4 -19.80 23.45 -33.88
N GLU A 5 -19.70 24.66 -34.42
CA GLU A 5 -19.96 24.91 -35.84
C GLU A 5 -18.78 24.43 -36.70
N PRO A 6 -19.02 23.60 -37.73
CA PRO A 6 -17.98 23.11 -38.62
C PRO A 6 -17.52 24.21 -39.59
N LEU A 7 -16.20 24.39 -39.74
CA LEU A 7 -15.64 25.33 -40.73
C LEU A 7 -15.65 24.76 -42.14
N GLN A 8 -15.44 23.45 -42.27
CA GLN A 8 -15.45 22.80 -43.57
C GLN A 8 -15.85 21.34 -43.42
N ILE A 9 -16.79 20.89 -44.26
CA ILE A 9 -17.23 19.50 -44.33
C ILE A 9 -16.77 18.96 -45.69
N THR A 10 -16.01 17.88 -45.67
CA THR A 10 -15.68 17.10 -46.87
C THR A 10 -16.29 15.71 -46.74
N ASN A 11 -16.26 14.93 -47.84
CA ASN A 11 -16.77 13.55 -47.85
C ASN A 11 -16.03 12.62 -46.89
N THR A 12 -14.86 13.02 -46.37
CA THR A 12 -14.07 12.18 -45.48
C THR A 12 -13.91 12.77 -44.09
N HIS A 13 -13.85 14.10 -43.93
CA HIS A 13 -13.62 14.72 -42.63
C HIS A 13 -14.30 16.09 -42.49
N VAL A 14 -14.60 16.44 -41.24
CA VAL A 14 -15.12 17.74 -40.82
C VAL A 14 -14.03 18.49 -40.06
N VAL A 15 -13.67 19.68 -40.54
CA VAL A 15 -12.70 20.56 -39.89
C VAL A 15 -13.45 21.52 -38.98
N VAL A 16 -13.18 21.46 -37.69
CA VAL A 16 -13.67 22.39 -36.66
C VAL A 16 -12.50 23.15 -36.06
N LYS A 17 -12.69 24.44 -35.76
CA LYS A 17 -11.70 25.27 -35.05
C LYS A 17 -12.18 25.42 -33.61
N VAL A 18 -11.44 24.84 -32.68
CA VAL A 18 -11.70 24.99 -31.24
C VAL A 18 -10.77 26.08 -30.70
N PRO A 19 -11.25 27.30 -30.44
CA PRO A 19 -10.38 28.44 -30.13
C PRO A 19 -9.74 28.41 -28.73
N HIS A 20 -10.08 27.43 -27.88
CA HIS A 20 -9.53 27.34 -26.52
C HIS A 20 -9.08 25.90 -26.23
N LEU A 21 -7.77 25.65 -26.38
CA LEU A 21 -7.14 24.50 -25.76
C LEU A 21 -7.33 24.62 -24.24
N SER A 22 -7.94 23.57 -23.69
CA SER A 22 -8.64 23.55 -22.42
C SER A 22 -7.72 23.61 -21.20
N ALA A 23 -8.23 24.21 -20.11
CA ALA A 23 -7.70 24.12 -18.74
C ALA A 23 -7.68 22.68 -18.17
N PHE A 24 -7.99 21.66 -18.98
CA PHE A 24 -8.10 20.25 -18.63
C PHE A 24 -6.79 19.64 -18.11
N GLY A 25 -5.64 20.04 -18.65
CA GLY A 25 -4.34 19.56 -18.15
C GLY A 25 -4.07 20.00 -16.70
N THR A 26 -4.40 21.25 -16.38
CA THR A 26 -4.18 21.83 -15.05
C THR A 26 -5.19 21.32 -14.01
N VAL A 27 -6.45 21.13 -14.40
CA VAL A 27 -7.51 20.62 -13.50
C VAL A 27 -7.33 19.12 -13.21
N TRP A 28 -6.82 18.34 -14.17
CA TRP A 28 -6.65 16.88 -14.00
C TRP A 28 -5.53 16.49 -13.03
N ASP A 29 -4.38 17.17 -13.10
CA ASP A 29 -3.31 16.97 -12.12
C ASP A 29 -3.76 17.35 -10.70
N LEU A 30 -4.61 18.38 -10.58
CA LEU A 30 -5.23 18.73 -9.31
C LEU A 30 -6.13 17.59 -8.81
N VAL A 31 -7.07 17.08 -9.61
CA VAL A 31 -8.01 16.03 -9.20
C VAL A 31 -7.30 14.73 -8.78
N ARG A 32 -6.27 14.30 -9.52
CA ARG A 32 -5.47 13.10 -9.16
C ARG A 32 -4.75 13.29 -7.82
N ARG A 33 -4.09 14.44 -7.65
CA ARG A 33 -3.38 14.79 -6.41
C ARG A 33 -4.34 14.88 -5.23
N PHE A 34 -5.57 15.36 -5.44
CA PHE A 34 -6.61 15.38 -4.42
C PHE A 34 -7.13 13.98 -4.08
N MET A 35 -7.37 13.10 -5.06
CA MET A 35 -7.89 11.74 -4.80
C MET A 35 -6.88 10.84 -4.08
N GLU A 36 -5.58 10.92 -4.40
CA GLU A 36 -4.52 10.21 -3.68
C GLU A 36 -4.43 10.64 -2.20
N ILE A 37 -4.81 11.88 -1.89
CA ILE A 37 -4.82 12.44 -0.52
C ILE A 37 -6.08 12.05 0.28
N LEU A 38 -7.18 11.69 -0.40
CA LEU A 38 -8.50 11.55 0.21
C LEU A 38 -8.87 10.12 0.61
N VAL A 39 -8.33 9.09 -0.06
CA VAL A 39 -8.66 7.68 0.25
C VAL A 39 -7.67 7.09 1.25
N PRO A 40 -8.11 6.56 2.41
CA PRO A 40 -7.24 5.84 3.33
C PRO A 40 -6.69 4.56 2.69
N ILE A 41 -5.41 4.28 2.92
CA ILE A 41 -4.73 3.04 2.57
C ILE A 41 -4.60 2.14 3.81
N THR A 42 -4.43 0.84 3.58
CA THR A 42 -3.93 -0.07 4.62
C THR A 42 -2.49 0.32 4.95
N GLY A 43 -2.26 0.66 6.21
CA GLY A 43 -0.96 1.01 6.76
C GLY A 43 -0.58 0.09 7.90
N GLN A 44 0.67 0.23 8.34
CA GLN A 44 1.22 -0.48 9.48
C GLN A 44 2.12 0.46 10.29
N ILE A 45 2.11 0.28 11.61
CA ILE A 45 2.95 1.01 12.55
C ILE A 45 4.01 0.06 13.09
N GLN A 46 5.27 0.32 12.76
CA GLN A 46 6.41 -0.45 13.23
C GLN A 46 7.14 0.30 14.36
N LEU A 47 7.50 -0.45 15.40
CA LEU A 47 8.14 0.07 16.60
C LEU A 47 9.53 -0.53 16.77
N TYR A 48 10.53 0.34 16.91
CA TYR A 48 11.90 -0.06 17.17
C TYR A 48 12.45 0.72 18.35
N LEU A 49 13.01 0.01 19.33
CA LEU A 49 13.62 0.61 20.49
C LEU A 49 15.13 0.68 20.29
N ARG A 50 15.66 1.89 20.16
CA ARG A 50 17.10 2.12 20.14
C ARG A 50 17.65 2.03 21.57
N PRO A 51 18.67 1.18 21.81
CA PRO A 51 19.34 1.13 23.09
C PRO A 51 20.01 2.49 23.40
N PRO A 52 20.13 2.88 24.66
CA PRO A 52 20.78 4.13 25.02
C PRO A 52 22.30 3.99 24.91
N ASP A 53 22.90 4.54 23.87
CA ASP A 53 24.38 4.67 23.80
C ASP A 53 24.87 5.71 24.82
N ILE A 54 24.19 6.86 24.90
CA ILE A 54 24.39 7.92 25.90
C ILE A 54 23.02 8.58 26.17
N GLY A 55 22.54 8.57 27.41
CA GLY A 55 21.27 9.22 27.80
C GLY A 55 20.10 8.25 27.95
N TYR A 56 18.96 8.56 27.32
CA TYR A 56 17.72 7.78 27.39
C TYR A 56 17.45 7.01 26.10
N PRO A 57 16.76 5.84 26.18
CA PRO A 57 16.38 5.10 25.00
C PRO A 57 15.37 5.87 24.15
N ILE A 58 15.38 5.61 22.84
CA ILE A 58 14.48 6.25 21.88
C ILE A 58 13.60 5.18 21.26
N LEU A 59 12.29 5.36 21.32
CA LEU A 59 11.32 4.52 20.65
C LEU A 59 10.97 5.16 19.30
N ASP A 60 11.44 4.54 18.24
CA ASP A 60 11.16 4.92 16.87
C ASP A 60 9.81 4.36 16.44
N VAL A 61 8.95 5.24 15.94
CA VAL A 61 7.61 4.94 15.45
C VAL A 61 7.59 5.21 13.95
N LEU A 62 7.46 4.14 13.15
CA LEU A 62 7.44 4.22 11.70
C LEU A 62 6.01 3.99 11.22
N LEU A 63 5.44 4.99 10.51
CA LEU A 63 4.19 4.83 9.77
C LEU A 63 4.54 4.40 8.35
N LEU A 64 4.13 3.20 7.96
CA LEU A 64 4.48 2.60 6.68
C LEU A 64 3.23 2.10 5.93
N PRO A 65 3.26 2.07 4.58
CA PRO A 65 2.30 1.30 3.79
C PRO A 65 2.28 -0.19 4.18
N GLY A 66 1.10 -0.81 4.16
CA GLY A 66 0.91 -2.20 4.59
C GLY A 66 1.57 -3.25 3.70
N ASN A 67 1.96 -2.91 2.48
CA ASN A 67 2.61 -3.79 1.51
C ASN A 67 4.15 -3.83 1.64
N ILE A 68 4.73 -3.25 2.69
CA ILE A 68 6.18 -3.22 2.90
C ILE A 68 6.62 -4.44 3.72
N PRO A 69 7.57 -5.24 3.21
CA PRO A 69 8.10 -6.40 3.92
C PRO A 69 8.80 -6.00 5.23
N LEU A 70 8.45 -6.68 6.34
CA LEU A 70 8.98 -6.36 7.67
C LEU A 70 10.47 -6.69 7.83
N ASP A 71 10.94 -7.69 7.09
CA ASP A 71 12.33 -8.11 7.03
C ASP A 71 13.22 -7.00 6.46
N GLU A 72 12.80 -6.32 5.39
CA GLU A 72 13.53 -5.19 4.82
C GLU A 72 13.69 -4.03 5.81
N VAL A 73 12.61 -3.69 6.52
CA VAL A 73 12.63 -2.64 7.54
C VAL A 73 13.53 -3.03 8.70
N SER A 74 13.44 -4.29 9.15
CA SER A 74 14.23 -4.79 10.29
C SER A 74 15.73 -4.77 10.02
N ILE A 75 16.16 -5.15 8.81
CA ILE A 75 17.57 -5.17 8.41
C ILE A 75 18.20 -3.78 8.51
N GLN A 76 17.41 -2.72 8.24
CA GLN A 76 17.92 -1.34 8.27
C GLN A 76 18.03 -0.76 9.67
N GLN A 77 17.20 -1.19 10.60
CA GLN A 77 17.20 -0.68 11.97
C GLN A 77 18.33 -1.27 12.83
N LYS A 78 19.15 -2.18 12.29
CA LYS A 78 20.39 -2.75 12.86
C LYS A 78 20.31 -3.06 14.36
N ASP A 79 20.75 -2.11 15.19
CA ASP A 79 20.94 -2.25 16.64
C ASP A 79 19.65 -2.00 17.43
N ALA A 80 18.58 -1.53 16.78
CA ALA A 80 17.30 -1.28 17.41
C ALA A 80 16.48 -2.56 17.58
N GLN A 81 15.93 -2.75 18.77
CA GLN A 81 15.09 -3.90 19.08
C GLN A 81 13.67 -3.68 18.54
N ASN A 82 13.23 -4.53 17.62
CA ASN A 82 11.84 -4.53 17.14
C ASN A 82 10.88 -4.96 18.25
N ILE A 83 9.83 -4.16 18.49
CA ILE A 83 8.74 -4.51 19.40
C ILE A 83 7.58 -5.06 18.59
N ARG A 84 7.43 -6.39 18.59
CA ARG A 84 6.37 -7.09 17.85
C ARG A 84 5.01 -6.89 18.51
N ILE A 85 4.18 -6.02 17.94
CA ILE A 85 2.81 -5.76 18.34
C ILE A 85 1.90 -5.62 17.11
N SER A 86 0.58 -5.77 17.28
CA SER A 86 -0.40 -5.53 16.22
C SER A 86 -0.24 -4.11 15.64
N SER A 87 0.20 -4.05 14.39
CA SER A 87 0.63 -2.83 13.70
C SER A 87 -0.40 -2.26 12.73
N ASP A 88 -1.41 -3.04 12.32
CA ASP A 88 -2.33 -2.68 11.24
C ASP A 88 -3.16 -1.44 11.57
N CYS A 89 -3.27 -0.52 10.61
CA CYS A 89 -4.07 0.69 10.70
C CYS A 89 -4.48 1.21 9.32
N HIS A 90 -5.23 2.32 9.27
CA HIS A 90 -5.57 3.00 8.03
C HIS A 90 -4.97 4.40 8.01
N LEU A 91 -4.17 4.70 6.98
CA LEU A 91 -3.45 5.96 6.85
C LEU A 91 -3.87 6.67 5.56
N SER A 92 -3.97 7.99 5.58
CA SER A 92 -4.32 8.80 4.42
C SER A 92 -3.10 9.60 3.99
N VAL A 93 -2.74 9.49 2.71
CA VAL A 93 -1.55 10.15 2.16
C VAL A 93 -1.73 11.66 2.22
N GLY A 94 -0.69 12.40 2.60
CA GLY A 94 -0.71 13.85 2.72
C GLY A 94 -1.54 14.40 3.89
N LYS A 95 -2.10 13.53 4.75
CA LYS A 95 -2.72 13.93 6.02
C LYS A 95 -1.68 13.99 7.12
N ARG A 96 -1.92 14.88 8.09
CA ARG A 96 -1.08 15.03 9.28
C ARG A 96 -1.47 14.03 10.35
N TYR A 97 -0.43 13.46 10.96
CA TYR A 97 -0.53 12.57 12.10
C TYR A 97 0.30 13.11 13.24
N ARG A 98 -0.09 12.72 14.46
CA ARG A 98 0.65 12.98 15.70
C ARG A 98 0.68 11.74 16.56
N VAL A 99 1.75 11.61 17.35
CA VAL A 99 1.91 10.51 18.32
C VAL A 99 1.75 11.06 19.72
N HIS A 100 0.98 10.34 20.54
CA HIS A 100 0.86 10.55 21.97
C HIS A 100 1.37 9.33 22.71
N CYS A 101 1.98 9.57 23.87
CA CYS A 101 2.55 8.54 24.71
C CYS A 101 2.15 8.80 26.17
N GLU A 102 1.59 7.79 26.83
CA GLU A 102 1.29 7.81 28.26
C GLU A 102 2.21 6.84 29.01
N PRO A 103 2.73 7.19 30.20
CA PRO A 103 2.49 8.44 30.96
C PRO A 103 3.09 9.69 30.30
N GLU A 104 2.50 10.86 30.59
CA GLU A 104 2.99 12.14 30.10
C GLU A 104 4.40 12.45 30.63
N GLY A 105 5.17 13.25 29.88
CA GLY A 105 6.54 13.65 30.25
C GLY A 105 7.63 13.15 29.31
N PHE A 106 7.28 12.35 28.30
CA PHE A 106 8.19 12.01 27.20
C PHE A 106 8.19 13.09 26.13
N THR A 107 9.37 13.39 25.61
CA THR A 107 9.50 14.29 24.46
C THR A 107 9.24 13.48 23.19
N ILE A 108 8.40 13.99 22.30
CA ILE A 108 8.07 13.37 21.01
C ILE A 108 8.47 14.34 19.90
N GLN A 109 9.21 13.84 18.90
CA GLN A 109 9.59 14.64 17.73
C GLN A 109 9.33 13.86 16.43
N PRO A 110 8.84 14.52 15.37
CA PRO A 110 8.24 15.85 15.38
C PRO A 110 6.89 15.85 16.15
N GLU A 111 6.35 17.03 16.48
CA GLU A 111 5.02 17.13 17.12
C GLU A 111 3.91 16.59 16.21
N GLN A 112 4.03 16.85 14.91
CA GLN A 112 3.14 16.37 13.86
C GLN A 112 3.90 16.32 12.54
N THR A 113 3.52 15.39 11.66
CA THR A 113 4.08 15.30 10.31
C THR A 113 3.09 14.72 9.31
N ASP A 114 3.30 14.99 8.03
CA ASP A 114 2.48 14.45 6.95
C ASP A 114 2.87 13.00 6.66
N PHE A 115 1.88 12.11 6.54
CA PHE A 115 2.12 10.76 6.06
C PHE A 115 2.40 10.76 4.55
N ARG A 116 3.49 10.11 4.15
CA ARG A 116 3.90 9.96 2.75
C ARG A 116 4.10 8.49 2.42
N LEU A 117 3.77 8.11 1.20
CA LEU A 117 4.09 6.79 0.67
C LEU A 117 5.62 6.68 0.51
N ASN A 118 6.26 5.99 1.44
CA ASN A 118 7.67 5.65 1.35
C ASN A 118 7.81 4.12 1.23
N TYR A 119 8.22 3.65 0.05
CA TYR A 119 8.48 2.23 -0.21
C TYR A 119 9.96 1.87 -0.06
N GLY A 120 10.74 2.73 0.59
CA GLY A 120 12.16 2.52 0.83
C GLY A 120 13.06 2.94 -0.34
N PRO A 121 14.32 2.48 -0.37
CA PRO A 121 14.88 1.53 0.60
C PRO A 121 14.97 2.17 1.98
N ASN A 122 15.33 3.44 2.12
CA ASN A 122 15.60 4.03 3.44
C ASN A 122 14.32 4.29 4.25
N PHE A 123 14.15 3.54 5.34
CA PHE A 123 13.05 3.70 6.30
C PHE A 123 13.49 4.52 7.51
N TYR A 124 13.18 5.81 7.49
CA TYR A 124 13.40 6.70 8.62
C TYR A 124 12.23 6.66 9.61
N PRO A 125 12.49 6.79 10.94
CA PRO A 125 11.45 6.99 11.94
C PRO A 125 10.54 8.15 11.54
N THR A 126 9.23 7.93 11.61
CA THR A 126 8.25 9.02 11.39
C THR A 126 8.13 9.88 12.63
N PHE A 127 8.21 9.25 13.81
CA PHE A 127 8.30 9.89 15.10
C PHE A 127 9.34 9.20 15.97
N GLU A 128 9.96 9.98 16.85
CA GLU A 128 10.94 9.56 17.85
C GLU A 128 10.38 9.94 19.22
N VAL A 129 10.16 8.93 20.07
CA VAL A 129 9.70 9.12 21.45
C VAL A 129 10.88 8.93 22.38
N PHE A 130 11.32 10.02 22.99
CA PHE A 130 12.46 10.04 23.91
C PHE A 130 12.00 9.62 25.31
N LEU A 131 12.38 8.42 25.72
CA LEU A 131 11.98 7.81 26.98
C LEU A 131 12.87 8.32 28.13
N THR A 132 12.67 9.58 28.53
CA THR A 132 13.42 10.27 29.59
C THR A 132 13.33 9.61 30.97
N THR A 133 12.33 8.74 31.17
CA THR A 133 12.17 7.87 32.33
C THR A 133 12.21 6.41 31.89
N ASN A 134 12.28 5.46 32.84
CA ASN A 134 12.33 4.02 32.56
C ASN A 134 11.01 3.30 32.88
N PRO A 135 9.91 3.56 32.15
CA PRO A 135 8.65 2.86 32.36
C PRO A 135 8.76 1.40 31.87
N LYS A 136 8.02 0.49 32.50
CA LYS A 136 7.91 -0.91 32.04
C LYS A 136 7.00 -1.07 30.82
N ARG A 137 6.08 -0.13 30.63
CA ARG A 137 5.13 -0.10 29.53
C ARG A 137 4.71 1.34 29.27
N VAL A 138 4.34 1.65 28.04
CA VAL A 138 3.73 2.91 27.65
C VAL A 138 2.48 2.67 26.82
N THR A 139 1.49 3.56 26.88
CA THR A 139 0.38 3.54 25.93
C THR A 139 0.73 4.47 24.79
N LEU A 140 0.88 3.93 23.59
CA LEU A 140 1.21 4.70 22.39
C LEU A 140 -0.06 4.85 21.54
N MET A 141 -0.29 6.08 21.08
CA MET A 141 -1.46 6.46 20.30
C MET A 141 -1.04 7.24 19.07
N VAL A 142 -1.55 6.86 17.90
CA VAL A 142 -1.43 7.63 16.67
C VAL A 142 -2.78 8.27 16.39
N GLN A 143 -2.80 9.59 16.24
CA GLN A 143 -3.99 10.36 15.96
C GLN A 143 -3.86 11.10 14.63
N ASP A 144 -4.99 11.27 13.94
CA ASP A 144 -5.07 12.11 12.76
C ASP A 144 -5.24 13.60 13.12
N GLN A 145 -5.31 14.43 12.08
CA GLN A 145 -5.55 15.88 12.19
C GLN A 145 -6.86 16.28 12.92
N GLU A 146 -7.84 15.39 13.02
CA GLU A 146 -9.11 15.60 13.73
C GLU A 146 -9.05 15.05 15.16
N SER A 147 -7.86 14.65 15.64
CA SER A 147 -7.63 13.99 16.92
C SER A 147 -8.35 12.65 17.07
N ARG A 148 -8.73 12.00 15.97
CA ARG A 148 -9.30 10.64 15.99
C ARG A 148 -8.18 9.64 16.21
N GLU A 149 -8.40 8.67 17.09
CA GLU A 149 -7.45 7.60 17.36
C GLU A 149 -7.45 6.61 16.19
N VAL A 150 -6.36 6.60 15.43
CA VAL A 150 -6.17 5.71 14.27
C VAL A 150 -5.54 4.40 14.70
N TRP A 151 -4.71 4.46 15.75
CA TRP A 151 -4.08 3.28 16.35
C TRP A 151 -3.76 3.56 17.81
N LYS A 152 -3.98 2.57 18.68
CA LYS A 152 -3.74 2.67 20.12
C LYS A 152 -3.37 1.33 20.70
N ARG A 153 -2.19 1.24 21.33
CA ARG A 153 -1.71 0.00 21.95
C ARG A 153 -0.88 0.27 23.20
N ILE A 154 -0.91 -0.70 24.11
CA ILE A 154 0.02 -0.76 25.24
C ILE A 154 1.30 -1.44 24.74
N VAL A 155 2.40 -0.71 24.76
CA VAL A 155 3.71 -1.13 24.30
C VAL A 155 4.54 -1.57 25.51
N PRO A 156 4.88 -2.86 25.65
CA PRO A 156 5.78 -3.32 26.69
C PRO A 156 7.21 -2.86 26.34
N LEU A 157 7.91 -2.30 27.34
CA LEU A 157 9.29 -1.90 27.18
C LEU A 157 10.20 -2.88 27.92
N PRO A 158 11.30 -3.32 27.30
CA PRO A 158 12.27 -4.19 27.96
C PRO A 158 12.85 -3.46 29.18
N GLY A 159 12.91 -4.17 30.31
CA GLY A 159 13.50 -3.63 31.54
C GLY A 159 15.01 -3.41 31.38
N PRO A 160 15.64 -2.63 32.28
CA PRO A 160 17.09 -2.42 32.25
C PRO A 160 17.82 -3.76 32.27
N GLN A 161 18.61 -4.02 31.23
CA GLN A 161 19.46 -5.19 31.18
C GLN A 161 20.50 -5.09 32.30
N ARG A 162 20.39 -5.92 33.33
CA ARG A 162 21.56 -6.27 34.13
C ARG A 162 22.48 -7.02 33.19
N ASN A 163 23.64 -6.44 32.90
CA ASN A 163 24.74 -7.11 32.22
C ASN A 163 24.97 -8.48 32.89
N VAL A 164 24.48 -9.55 32.28
CA VAL A 164 24.95 -10.90 32.59
C VAL A 164 26.19 -11.07 31.73
N PRO A 165 27.39 -11.21 32.32
CA PRO A 165 28.59 -11.45 31.55
C PRO A 165 28.43 -12.74 30.77
N THR A 166 28.73 -12.66 29.48
CA THR A 166 29.02 -13.80 28.62
C THR A 166 30.03 -14.70 29.32
N VAL A 167 29.64 -15.91 29.71
CA VAL A 167 30.59 -16.96 30.08
C VAL A 167 30.61 -17.97 28.95
N ASP A 168 31.68 -17.83 28.17
CA ASP A 168 32.51 -18.87 27.58
C ASP A 168 31.86 -20.20 27.13
N ARG A 169 31.92 -20.35 25.80
CA ARG A 169 32.35 -21.54 25.05
C ARG A 169 32.81 -22.74 25.89
N ILE A 170 32.37 -23.93 25.48
CA ILE A 170 33.22 -25.12 25.20
C ILE A 170 32.40 -26.17 24.39
N PRO A 171 33.06 -27.02 23.58
CA PRO A 171 32.61 -27.42 22.25
C PRO A 171 32.15 -28.89 22.11
N THR A 172 31.55 -29.16 20.94
CA THR A 172 31.47 -30.42 20.15
C THR A 172 31.98 -31.74 20.76
N GLU A 173 31.13 -32.76 20.77
CA GLU A 173 31.15 -33.95 19.89
C GLU A 173 30.44 -35.12 20.58
N ASP A 174 29.42 -35.69 19.92
CA ASP A 174 29.41 -37.13 19.70
C ASP A 174 28.59 -37.45 18.45
N ARG A 175 29.31 -37.84 17.40
CA ARG A 175 28.81 -38.62 16.26
C ARG A 175 28.59 -40.05 16.81
N VAL A 176 27.79 -40.96 16.26
CA VAL A 176 27.75 -41.51 14.89
C VAL A 176 26.44 -42.36 14.71
N PRO A 177 26.22 -43.08 13.60
CA PRO A 177 25.22 -42.82 12.55
C PRO A 177 24.06 -43.85 12.60
N THR A 178 23.11 -43.92 11.67
CA THR A 178 23.22 -44.75 10.47
C THR A 178 22.03 -44.44 9.56
N GLU A 179 22.33 -44.40 8.27
CA GLU A 179 21.42 -44.31 7.15
C GLU A 179 20.31 -45.36 7.20
N ASP A 180 19.10 -44.98 6.79
CA ASP A 180 18.47 -45.72 5.69
C ASP A 180 17.67 -44.76 4.81
N ARG A 181 17.93 -44.87 3.51
CA ARG A 181 17.39 -44.03 2.44
C ARG A 181 16.19 -44.75 1.84
N VAL A 182 15.14 -44.04 1.44
CA VAL A 182 14.54 -44.10 0.08
C VAL A 182 13.58 -42.89 -0.05
N PRO A 183 13.54 -42.22 -1.22
CA PRO A 183 12.91 -40.92 -1.40
C PRO A 183 11.47 -41.03 -1.89
N THR A 184 10.63 -40.10 -1.49
CA THR A 184 9.40 -39.78 -2.22
C THR A 184 9.37 -38.27 -2.45
N GLU A 185 10.12 -37.85 -3.46
CA GLU A 185 9.71 -36.70 -4.25
C GLU A 185 8.44 -37.12 -5.01
N ASP A 186 7.30 -36.54 -4.64
CA ASP A 186 6.38 -35.96 -5.62
C ASP A 186 5.28 -35.19 -4.86
N ARG A 187 5.55 -33.93 -4.56
CA ARG A 187 4.51 -32.94 -4.31
C ARG A 187 4.90 -31.66 -5.02
N VAL A 188 4.55 -31.64 -6.30
CA VAL A 188 4.33 -30.47 -7.14
C VAL A 188 3.84 -29.29 -6.29
N PRO A 189 4.55 -28.14 -6.27
CA PRO A 189 4.01 -26.92 -5.70
C PRO A 189 2.84 -26.47 -6.59
N ALA A 190 1.66 -26.31 -5.99
CA ALA A 190 0.59 -25.58 -6.63
C ALA A 190 1.03 -24.12 -6.78
N GLU A 191 1.57 -23.77 -7.94
CA GLU A 191 1.64 -22.40 -8.41
C GLU A 191 0.23 -21.90 -8.73
N ASP A 192 -0.43 -21.28 -7.76
CA ASP A 192 -1.23 -20.07 -7.96
C ASP A 192 -1.76 -19.61 -6.60
N GLY A 193 -1.42 -18.40 -6.18
CA GLY A 193 -1.87 -17.95 -4.86
C GLY A 193 -1.56 -16.51 -4.47
N VAL A 194 -1.09 -15.66 -5.38
CA VAL A 194 -1.12 -14.22 -5.11
C VAL A 194 -2.59 -13.77 -5.25
N PRO A 195 -3.22 -13.25 -4.18
CA PRO A 195 -4.61 -12.80 -4.24
C PRO A 195 -4.83 -11.84 -5.41
N ALA A 196 -5.92 -12.01 -6.16
CA ALA A 196 -6.23 -11.21 -7.35
C ALA A 196 -6.12 -9.68 -7.13
N HIS A 197 -6.41 -9.23 -5.90
CA HIS A 197 -6.33 -7.82 -5.51
C HIS A 197 -4.90 -7.25 -5.43
N GLU A 198 -3.90 -8.10 -5.15
CA GLU A 198 -2.47 -7.75 -5.16
C GLU A 198 -1.90 -7.77 -6.58
N ARG A 199 -2.32 -8.74 -7.42
CA ARG A 199 -1.93 -8.79 -8.84
C ARG A 199 -2.38 -7.53 -9.58
N LEU A 200 -3.61 -7.06 -9.33
CA LEU A 200 -4.16 -5.83 -9.93
C LEU A 200 -3.41 -4.54 -9.55
N LEU A 201 -2.74 -4.49 -8.39
CA LEU A 201 -1.90 -3.35 -8.00
C LEU A 201 -0.63 -3.29 -8.84
N SER A 202 0.07 -4.41 -8.93
CA SER A 202 1.35 -4.54 -9.63
C SER A 202 1.22 -4.26 -11.12
N VAL A 203 0.05 -4.55 -11.70
CA VAL A 203 -0.23 -4.35 -13.13
C VAL A 203 -0.95 -3.04 -13.44
N ARG A 204 -1.40 -2.26 -12.44
CA ARG A 204 -2.22 -1.04 -12.63
C ARG A 204 -1.59 -0.07 -13.62
N ILE A 205 -0.27 0.13 -13.52
CA ILE A 205 0.49 1.02 -14.41
C ILE A 205 0.48 0.49 -15.85
N LYS A 206 0.75 -0.81 -16.03
CA LYS A 206 0.81 -1.45 -17.36
C LYS A 206 -0.56 -1.57 -18.01
N PHE A 207 -1.59 -1.92 -17.25
CA PHE A 207 -2.98 -1.97 -17.72
C PHE A 207 -3.47 -0.59 -18.16
N LYS A 208 -3.18 0.45 -17.38
CA LYS A 208 -3.53 1.85 -17.70
C LYS A 208 -2.92 2.33 -19.02
N SER A 209 -1.68 1.93 -19.33
CA SER A 209 -1.04 2.27 -20.61
C SER A 209 -1.48 1.36 -21.75
N GLY A 210 -1.56 0.05 -21.51
CA GLY A 210 -1.74 -1.00 -22.51
C GLY A 210 -3.18 -1.23 -22.95
N ALA A 211 -4.17 -1.02 -22.07
CA ALA A 211 -5.57 -1.19 -22.43
C ALA A 211 -6.01 -0.13 -23.45
N SER A 212 -6.67 -0.59 -24.52
CA SER A 212 -7.34 0.28 -25.48
C SER A 212 -8.71 0.70 -24.94
N ASP A 213 -9.23 1.84 -25.42
CA ASP A 213 -10.56 2.31 -24.96
C ASP A 213 -11.67 1.30 -25.30
N ALA A 214 -11.54 0.60 -26.43
CA ALA A 214 -12.45 -0.47 -26.83
C ALA A 214 -12.44 -1.64 -25.84
N VAL A 215 -11.25 -2.07 -25.39
CA VAL A 215 -11.10 -3.14 -24.37
C VAL A 215 -11.73 -2.68 -23.05
N LEU A 216 -11.49 -1.44 -22.62
CA LEU A 216 -12.07 -0.92 -21.38
C LEU A 216 -13.60 -0.84 -21.42
N ASN A 217 -14.19 -0.44 -22.56
CA ASN A 217 -15.64 -0.41 -22.71
C ASN A 217 -16.23 -1.84 -22.67
N GLN A 218 -15.59 -2.81 -23.33
CA GLN A 218 -16.02 -4.21 -23.28
C GLN A 218 -15.92 -4.81 -21.87
N LEU A 219 -14.87 -4.45 -21.11
CA LEU A 219 -14.73 -4.85 -19.71
C LEU A 219 -15.83 -4.25 -18.83
N LEU A 220 -16.15 -2.97 -19.01
CA LEU A 220 -17.27 -2.34 -18.30
C LEU A 220 -18.59 -3.06 -18.58
N ASP A 221 -18.87 -3.39 -19.84
CA ASP A 221 -20.10 -4.09 -20.22
C ASP A 221 -20.16 -5.49 -19.59
N LYS A 222 -19.04 -6.22 -19.56
CA LYS A 222 -18.92 -7.53 -18.89
C LYS A 222 -19.10 -7.45 -17.37
N LEU A 223 -18.60 -6.39 -16.73
CA LEU A 223 -18.77 -6.19 -15.29
C LEU A 223 -20.20 -5.80 -14.92
N LEU A 224 -20.89 -5.05 -15.79
CA LEU A 224 -22.30 -4.71 -15.64
C LEU A 224 -23.17 -5.97 -15.81
N GLU A 225 -22.88 -6.80 -16.81
CA GLU A 225 -23.54 -8.09 -17.04
C GLU A 225 -23.44 -9.01 -15.80
N ARG A 226 -22.24 -9.07 -15.19
CA ARG A 226 -21.98 -9.82 -13.95
C ARG A 226 -22.49 -9.13 -12.68
N ARG A 227 -23.16 -7.97 -12.80
CA ARG A 227 -23.65 -7.11 -11.70
C ARG A 227 -22.59 -6.70 -10.68
N ILE A 228 -21.33 -6.64 -11.10
CA ILE A 228 -20.23 -6.16 -10.27
C ILE A 228 -20.31 -4.65 -10.16
N ILE A 229 -20.53 -3.97 -11.30
CA ILE A 229 -20.80 -2.53 -11.32
C ILE A 229 -22.27 -2.26 -11.59
N ASN A 230 -22.80 -1.15 -11.07
CA ASN A 230 -24.17 -0.71 -11.31
C ASN A 230 -24.23 0.28 -12.50
N ASP A 231 -25.45 0.64 -12.93
CA ASP A 231 -25.66 1.54 -14.06
C ASP A 231 -25.06 2.94 -13.83
N GLU A 232 -25.04 3.43 -12.59
CA GLU A 232 -24.46 4.73 -12.24
C GLU A 232 -22.92 4.72 -12.35
N GLU A 233 -22.28 3.66 -11.85
CA GLU A 233 -20.84 3.40 -11.96
C GLU A 233 -20.43 3.23 -13.44
N MET A 234 -21.27 2.57 -14.24
CA MET A 234 -21.09 2.44 -15.69
C MET A 234 -21.13 3.81 -16.40
N GLN A 235 -22.12 4.66 -16.11
CA GLN A 235 -22.21 6.00 -16.72
C GLN A 235 -21.04 6.89 -16.26
N SER A 236 -20.64 6.78 -14.99
CA SER A 236 -19.46 7.46 -14.47
C SER A 236 -18.19 7.04 -15.20
N ALA A 237 -18.03 5.76 -15.54
CA ALA A 237 -16.88 5.27 -16.30
C ALA A 237 -16.89 5.70 -17.77
N LYS A 238 -18.05 5.74 -18.42
CA LYS A 238 -18.19 6.11 -19.84
C LYS A 238 -17.86 7.57 -20.12
N THR A 239 -18.02 8.45 -19.15
CA THR A 239 -17.68 9.88 -19.28
C THR A 239 -16.20 10.19 -19.10
N LYS A 240 -15.38 9.19 -18.74
CA LYS A 240 -13.95 9.33 -18.49
C LYS A 240 -13.10 9.06 -19.73
N ASP A 241 -11.91 9.65 -19.77
CA ASP A 241 -10.90 9.31 -20.77
C ASP A 241 -10.36 7.88 -20.57
N LYS A 242 -9.68 7.32 -21.59
CA LYS A 242 -9.15 5.94 -21.57
C LYS A 242 -8.36 5.62 -20.29
N ILE A 243 -7.48 6.53 -19.89
CA ILE A 243 -6.54 6.34 -18.80
C ILE A 243 -7.28 6.34 -17.46
N GLN A 244 -8.19 7.30 -17.29
CA GLN A 244 -9.06 7.43 -16.14
C GLN A 244 -10.03 6.28 -16.00
N LYS A 245 -10.55 5.81 -17.14
CA LYS A 245 -11.46 4.67 -17.23
C LYS A 245 -10.77 3.38 -16.77
N ALA A 246 -9.52 3.17 -17.18
CA ALA A 246 -8.71 2.04 -16.73
C ALA A 246 -8.44 2.08 -15.22
N GLU A 247 -8.10 3.26 -14.66
CA GLU A 247 -7.91 3.43 -13.21
C GLU A 247 -9.20 3.18 -12.44
N TYR A 248 -10.28 3.83 -12.87
CA TYR A 248 -11.60 3.68 -12.26
C TYR A 248 -12.08 2.23 -12.25
N LEU A 249 -11.87 1.50 -13.35
CA LEU A 249 -12.18 0.07 -13.46
C LEU A 249 -11.43 -0.76 -12.40
N ILE A 250 -10.10 -0.62 -12.33
CA ILE A 250 -9.28 -1.37 -11.38
C ILE A 250 -9.68 -1.03 -9.94
N ASP A 251 -9.86 0.25 -9.62
CA ASP A 251 -10.12 0.69 -8.26
C ASP A 251 -11.53 0.30 -7.79
N THR A 252 -12.54 0.40 -8.66
CA THR A 252 -13.93 0.02 -8.37
C THR A 252 -14.02 -1.48 -8.10
N VAL A 253 -13.39 -2.29 -8.94
CA VAL A 253 -13.41 -3.75 -8.80
C VAL A 253 -12.64 -4.19 -7.55
N ARG A 254 -11.50 -3.55 -7.25
CA ARG A 254 -10.73 -3.84 -6.03
C ARG A 254 -11.50 -3.52 -4.76
N PHE A 255 -12.22 -2.38 -4.72
CA PHE A 255 -13.03 -1.99 -3.56
C PHE A 255 -14.17 -2.98 -3.29
N LYS A 256 -14.71 -3.62 -4.33
CA LYS A 256 -15.80 -4.60 -4.22
C LYS A 256 -15.35 -5.99 -3.77
N GLY A 257 -14.05 -6.25 -3.69
CA GLY A 257 -13.49 -7.47 -3.10
C GLY A 257 -12.78 -8.42 -4.08
N PRO A 258 -12.25 -9.55 -3.55
CA PRO A 258 -11.44 -10.49 -4.32
C PRO A 258 -12.23 -11.24 -5.40
N GLU A 259 -13.52 -11.48 -5.20
CA GLU A 259 -14.41 -12.11 -6.19
C GLU A 259 -14.60 -11.21 -7.41
N ALA A 260 -14.81 -9.91 -7.18
CA ALA A 260 -14.90 -8.90 -8.24
C ALA A 260 -13.57 -8.80 -8.99
N SER A 261 -12.45 -8.77 -8.26
CA SER A 261 -11.09 -8.73 -8.83
C SER A 261 -10.81 -9.92 -9.73
N SER A 262 -11.20 -11.11 -9.31
CA SER A 262 -11.07 -12.34 -10.10
C SER A 262 -11.95 -12.31 -11.36
N ALA A 263 -13.16 -11.76 -11.25
CA ALA A 263 -14.07 -11.62 -12.38
C ALA A 263 -13.58 -10.61 -13.43
N LEU A 264 -12.90 -9.52 -13.02
CA LEU A 264 -12.24 -8.60 -13.96
C LEU A 264 -11.07 -9.28 -14.68
N ILE A 265 -10.24 -10.05 -13.96
CA ILE A 265 -9.14 -10.79 -14.57
C ILE A 265 -9.68 -11.80 -15.59
N ALA A 266 -10.71 -12.56 -15.23
CA ALA A 266 -11.37 -13.49 -16.15
C ALA A 266 -11.94 -12.78 -17.39
N ALA A 267 -12.63 -11.66 -17.21
CA ALA A 267 -13.16 -10.86 -18.31
C ALA A 267 -12.04 -10.30 -19.20
N LEU A 268 -10.88 -9.94 -18.64
CA LEU A 268 -9.73 -9.49 -19.39
C LEU A 268 -9.10 -10.62 -20.20
N CYS A 269 -8.98 -11.83 -19.64
CA CYS A 269 -8.53 -13.00 -20.38
C CYS A 269 -9.45 -13.35 -21.57
N GLU A 270 -10.76 -13.09 -21.42
CA GLU A 270 -11.75 -13.28 -22.49
C GLU A 270 -11.67 -12.18 -23.57
N VAL A 271 -11.56 -10.91 -23.16
CA VAL A 271 -11.64 -9.74 -24.06
C VAL A 271 -10.32 -9.47 -24.78
N ASP A 272 -9.18 -9.63 -24.10
CA ASP A 272 -7.85 -9.39 -24.67
C ASP A 272 -6.82 -10.40 -24.10
N PRO A 273 -6.72 -11.59 -24.70
CA PRO A 273 -5.76 -12.62 -24.30
C PRO A 273 -4.30 -12.18 -24.42
N CYS A 274 -3.99 -11.26 -25.35
CA CYS A 274 -2.64 -10.75 -25.55
C CYS A 274 -2.24 -9.83 -24.41
N LEU A 275 -3.09 -8.86 -24.06
CA LEU A 275 -2.88 -7.98 -22.92
C LEU A 275 -2.87 -8.77 -21.60
N SER A 276 -3.73 -9.77 -21.44
CA SER A 276 -3.71 -10.66 -20.27
C SER A 276 -2.34 -11.35 -20.09
N ARG A 277 -1.75 -11.84 -21.18
CA ARG A 277 -0.41 -12.45 -21.16
C ARG A 277 0.69 -11.44 -20.81
N GLU A 278 0.64 -10.23 -21.34
CA GLU A 278 1.59 -9.16 -21.01
C GLU A 278 1.53 -8.73 -19.53
N LEU A 279 0.37 -8.88 -18.92
CA LEU A 279 0.12 -8.56 -17.52
C LEU A 279 0.32 -9.76 -16.58
N ASN A 280 0.76 -10.92 -17.10
CA ASN A 280 0.98 -12.16 -16.34
C ASN A 280 -0.26 -12.60 -15.53
N PHE A 281 -1.45 -12.54 -16.15
CA PHE A 281 -2.70 -13.00 -15.53
C PHE A 281 -3.11 -14.43 -15.91
N ASN A 282 -2.46 -15.01 -16.92
CA ASN A 282 -2.63 -16.41 -17.37
C ASN A 282 -1.46 -17.28 -16.95
#